data_AF-A0A7V0Y3N3-F1
#
_entry.id   AF-A0A7V0Y3N3-F1
#
_cell.length_a   1.000
_cell.length_b   1.000
_cell.length_c   1.000
_cell.angle_alpha   90.00
_cell.angle_beta   90.00
_cell.angle_gamma   90.00
#
_symmetry.space_group_name_H-M   'P 1'
#
loop_
_entity.id
_entity.type
_entity.pdbx_description
1 polymer ?
#
loop_
_entity_poly.entity_id
_entity_poly.type
_entity_poly.pdbx_seq_one_letter_code
_entity_poly.pdbx_strand_id
1 'polypeptide(L)'
;MKFVPFIFRNAFRNKRRTILTILSISMSLFLICTLKSVLDSLEDPPMTPESAKRVVTRHLTGLANVMPIAYRERIQQVPGVEAVVGSQWFGGVYKDPANFFAQFAVDSDRFFDVYSEIRTETPEQKEAFIKQRTASLAGINLAKTYGWKVGDRVTLEGAIFPITVETTLVGLVQGGGSESVF
;
A
#
# COMPACT_ATOMS: atom_id res chain seq x y z
N MET A 1 19.05 -44.43 -14.03
CA MET A 1 18.88 -44.80 -12.60
C MET A 1 18.04 -46.10 -12.49
N LYS A 2 18.67 -47.27 -12.35
CA LYS A 2 17.99 -48.59 -12.45
C LYS A 2 17.07 -48.94 -11.26
N PHE A 3 17.17 -48.25 -10.12
CA PHE A 3 16.44 -48.60 -8.88
C PHE A 3 15.21 -47.74 -8.57
N VAL A 4 15.04 -46.60 -9.24
CA VAL A 4 13.90 -45.68 -9.10
C VAL A 4 12.52 -46.37 -9.27
N PRO A 5 12.29 -47.20 -10.30
CA PRO A 5 10.98 -47.85 -10.48
C PRO A 5 10.63 -48.85 -9.37
N PHE A 6 11.62 -49.48 -8.73
CA PHE A 6 11.39 -50.38 -7.59
C PHE A 6 10.98 -49.63 -6.32
N ILE A 7 11.53 -48.43 -6.10
CA ILE A 7 11.17 -47.56 -4.97
C ILE A 7 9.72 -47.09 -5.09
N PHE A 8 9.31 -46.60 -6.26
CA PHE A 8 7.92 -46.18 -6.49
C PHE A 8 6.94 -47.35 -6.34
N ARG A 9 7.26 -48.53 -6.88
CA ARG A 9 6.38 -49.72 -6.77
C ARG A 9 6.24 -50.21 -5.33
N ASN A 10 7.27 -50.07 -4.50
CA ASN A 10 7.22 -50.38 -3.08
C ASN A 10 6.41 -49.34 -2.29
N ALA A 11 6.64 -48.05 -2.56
CA ALA A 11 5.92 -46.94 -1.92
C ALA A 11 4.41 -47.00 -2.21
N PHE A 12 3.99 -47.29 -3.44
CA PHE A 12 2.56 -47.40 -3.77
C PHE A 12 1.90 -48.73 -3.37
N ARG A 13 2.65 -49.68 -2.78
CA ARG A 13 2.11 -50.96 -2.30
C ARG A 13 1.09 -50.78 -1.18
N ASN A 14 1.32 -49.80 -0.30
CA ASN A 14 0.37 -49.42 0.73
C ASN A 14 -0.07 -47.96 0.53
N LYS A 15 -1.02 -47.77 -0.40
CA LYS A 15 -1.52 -46.46 -0.82
C LYS A 15 -1.95 -45.58 0.35
N ARG A 16 -2.60 -46.15 1.37
CA ARG A 16 -3.06 -45.40 2.55
C ARG A 16 -1.91 -44.80 3.35
N ARG A 17 -0.90 -45.62 3.68
CA ARG A 17 0.28 -45.16 4.44
C ARG A 17 1.04 -44.09 3.67
N THR A 18 1.27 -44.30 2.38
CA THR A 18 2.04 -43.38 1.55
C THR A 18 1.32 -42.05 1.34
N ILE A 19 0.01 -42.07 1.13
CA ILE A 19 -0.80 -40.83 1.03
C ILE A 19 -0.75 -40.06 2.35
N LEU A 20 -0.94 -40.71 3.50
CA LEU A 20 -0.90 -40.02 4.80
C LEU A 20 0.46 -39.39 5.09
N THR A 21 1.56 -40.08 4.78
CA THR A 21 2.91 -39.51 4.95
C THR A 21 3.16 -38.34 4.02
N ILE A 22 2.79 -38.45 2.74
CA ILE A 22 2.94 -37.34 1.78
C ILE A 22 2.10 -36.15 2.21
N LEU A 23 0.84 -36.36 2.59
CA LEU A 23 -0.05 -35.30 3.01
C LEU A 23 0.48 -34.58 4.26
N SER A 24 1.02 -35.31 5.22
CA SER A 24 1.63 -34.71 6.42
C SER A 24 2.83 -33.82 6.09
N ILE A 25 3.72 -34.30 5.21
CA ILE A 25 4.89 -33.53 4.75
C ILE A 25 4.43 -32.31 3.93
N SER A 26 3.49 -32.50 3.01
CA SER A 26 2.92 -31.43 2.18
C SER A 26 2.24 -30.36 3.03
N MET A 27 1.46 -30.74 4.04
CA MET A 27 0.81 -29.80 4.95
C MET A 27 1.83 -28.99 5.75
N SER A 28 2.89 -29.63 6.23
CA SER A 28 3.98 -28.96 6.96
C SER A 28 4.72 -27.97 6.07
N LEU A 29 5.07 -28.37 4.84
CA LEU A 29 5.70 -27.49 3.86
C LEU A 29 4.77 -26.35 3.44
N PHE A 30 3.48 -26.61 3.24
CA PHE A 30 2.50 -25.59 2.93
C PHE A 30 2.44 -24.53 4.02
N LEU A 31 2.34 -24.93 5.30
CA LEU A 31 2.33 -23.98 6.42
C LEU A 31 3.58 -23.10 6.43
N ILE A 32 4.75 -23.70 6.27
CA ILE A 32 6.04 -22.97 6.28
C ILE A 32 6.14 -22.03 5.08
N CYS A 33 5.84 -22.51 3.87
CA CYS A 33 5.89 -21.69 2.66
C CYS A 33 4.89 -20.53 2.72
N THR A 34 3.66 -20.77 3.20
CA THR A 34 2.65 -19.71 3.35
C THR A 34 3.09 -18.69 4.38
N LEU A 35 3.56 -19.12 5.56
CA LEU A 35 4.04 -18.20 6.59
C LEU A 35 5.22 -17.38 6.09
N LYS A 36 6.19 -18.02 5.44
CA LYS A 36 7.36 -17.34 4.88
C LYS A 36 6.95 -16.36 3.78
N SER A 37 6.05 -16.77 2.88
CA SER A 37 5.55 -15.88 1.81
C SER A 37 4.84 -14.65 2.38
N VAL A 38 4.11 -14.80 3.49
CA VAL A 38 3.47 -13.66 4.18
C VAL A 38 4.52 -12.77 4.83
N LEU A 39 5.51 -13.34 5.51
CA LEU A 39 6.58 -12.59 6.16
C LEU A 39 7.43 -11.82 5.14
N ASP A 40 7.88 -12.49 4.09
CA ASP A 40 8.68 -11.89 3.01
C ASP A 40 7.90 -10.74 2.35
N SER A 41 6.58 -10.88 2.18
CA SER A 41 5.72 -9.81 1.64
C SER A 41 5.57 -8.61 2.58
N LEU A 42 5.77 -8.77 3.89
CA LEU A 42 5.71 -7.69 4.88
C LEU A 42 7.07 -7.02 5.08
N GLU A 43 8.16 -7.79 4.99
CA GLU A 43 9.53 -7.31 5.20
C GLU A 43 10.11 -6.66 3.94
N ASP A 44 9.92 -7.29 2.79
CA ASP A 44 10.43 -6.84 1.49
C ASP A 44 9.28 -6.70 0.48
N PRO A 45 8.38 -5.70 0.64
CA PRO A 45 7.34 -5.46 -0.34
C PRO A 45 7.96 -5.21 -1.72
N PRO A 46 7.32 -5.68 -2.81
CA PRO A 46 7.90 -5.60 -4.16
C PRO A 46 8.28 -4.15 -4.50
N MET A 47 9.58 -3.88 -4.45
CA MET A 47 10.12 -2.55 -4.63
C MET A 47 10.15 -2.21 -6.12
N THR A 48 9.52 -1.11 -6.51
CA THR A 48 9.93 -0.45 -7.75
C THR A 48 11.33 0.13 -7.55
N PRO A 49 12.17 0.24 -8.60
CA PRO A 49 13.50 0.85 -8.50
C PRO A 49 13.51 2.23 -7.85
N GLU A 50 12.42 3.00 -8.02
CA GLU A 50 12.25 4.31 -7.39
C GLU A 50 11.83 4.22 -5.92
N SER A 51 11.00 3.24 -5.54
CA SER A 51 10.68 3.01 -4.12
C SER A 51 11.90 2.62 -3.29
N ALA A 52 12.91 1.97 -3.90
CA ALA A 52 14.16 1.60 -3.23
C ALA A 52 15.02 2.78 -2.80
N LYS A 53 14.82 3.97 -3.39
CA LYS A 53 15.54 5.19 -3.02
C LYS A 53 14.83 5.99 -1.93
N ARG A 54 13.66 5.55 -1.46
CA ARG A 54 12.89 6.27 -0.45
C ARG A 54 13.10 5.71 0.94
N VAL A 55 13.23 6.63 1.90
CA VAL A 55 13.24 6.31 3.33
C VAL A 55 11.99 6.92 3.97
N VAL A 56 11.17 6.09 4.58
CA VAL A 56 9.97 6.52 5.31
C VAL A 56 10.33 6.69 6.78
N THR A 57 10.09 7.89 7.31
CA THR A 57 10.22 8.17 8.74
C THR A 57 8.82 8.29 9.36
N ARG A 58 8.64 7.73 10.56
CA ARG A 58 7.36 7.77 11.28
C ARG A 58 7.58 7.98 12.76
N HIS A 59 6.53 8.40 13.45
CA HIS A 59 6.55 8.44 14.91
C HIS A 59 6.70 7.03 15.49
N LEU A 60 7.51 6.88 16.55
CA LEU A 60 7.83 5.58 17.16
C LEU A 60 6.58 4.84 17.66
N THR A 61 5.61 5.58 18.22
CA THR A 61 4.41 5.00 18.83
C THR A 61 3.29 4.65 17.83
N GLY A 62 3.38 5.10 16.57
CA GLY A 62 2.42 4.71 15.53
C GLY A 62 2.08 5.82 14.52
N LEU A 63 1.41 5.41 13.43
CA LEU A 63 1.09 6.25 12.26
C LEU A 63 0.08 7.37 12.53
N ALA A 64 -0.77 7.23 13.56
CA ALA A 64 -1.76 8.25 13.92
C ALA A 64 -1.14 9.47 14.64
N ASN A 65 0.10 9.36 15.11
CA ASN A 65 0.75 10.43 15.87
C ASN A 65 1.42 11.41 14.91
N VAL A 66 1.13 12.71 15.08
CA VAL A 66 1.67 13.77 14.26
C VAL A 66 3.14 14.02 14.61
N MET A 67 3.99 14.18 13.58
CA MET A 67 5.37 14.60 13.75
C MET A 67 5.50 16.14 13.63
N PRO A 68 6.42 16.78 14.39
CA PRO A 68 6.66 18.21 14.24
C PRO A 68 7.11 18.59 12.82
N ILE A 69 6.48 19.60 12.22
CA ILE A 69 6.80 20.05 10.85
C ILE A 69 8.25 20.51 10.68
N ALA A 70 8.88 21.01 11.76
CA ALA A 70 10.29 21.41 11.78
C ALA A 70 11.26 20.27 11.42
N TYR A 71 10.84 19.01 11.57
CA TYR A 71 11.67 17.87 11.14
C TYR A 71 11.83 17.81 9.62
N ARG A 72 10.87 18.33 8.84
CA ARG A 72 10.98 18.39 7.37
C ARG A 72 12.23 19.13 6.93
N GLU A 73 12.46 20.34 7.44
CA GLU A 73 13.62 21.17 7.11
C GLU A 73 14.93 20.51 7.58
N ARG A 74 14.93 19.90 8.77
CA ARG A 74 16.09 19.19 9.31
C ARG A 74 16.48 17.97 8.46
N ILE A 75 15.49 17.21 7.99
CA ILE A 75 15.73 16.04 7.13
C ILE A 75 16.23 16.49 5.75
N GLN A 76 15.68 17.58 5.21
CA GLN A 76 16.10 18.11 3.91
C GLN A 76 17.57 18.58 3.90
N GLN A 77 18.13 18.94 5.05
CA GLN A 77 19.54 19.32 5.19
C GLN A 77 20.50 18.12 5.23
N VAL A 78 20.01 16.90 5.34
CA VAL A 78 20.86 15.70 5.38
C VAL A 78 21.49 15.48 3.99
N PRO A 79 22.82 15.30 3.88
CA PRO A 79 23.47 15.05 2.60
C PRO A 79 22.89 13.83 1.87
N GLY A 80 22.56 14.00 0.59
CA GLY A 80 21.97 12.95 -0.25
C GLY A 80 20.44 12.94 -0.29
N VAL A 81 19.76 13.76 0.51
CA VAL A 81 18.30 13.93 0.43
C VAL A 81 17.94 14.89 -0.70
N GLU A 82 17.21 14.40 -1.71
CA GLU A 82 16.77 15.21 -2.86
C GLU A 82 15.46 15.95 -2.58
N ALA A 83 14.47 15.27 -1.97
CA ALA A 83 13.18 15.85 -1.64
C ALA A 83 12.59 15.21 -0.37
N VAL A 84 11.75 15.99 0.33
CA VAL A 84 11.00 15.54 1.52
C VAL A 84 9.54 15.91 1.33
N VAL A 85 8.66 14.93 1.50
CA VAL A 85 7.21 15.09 1.47
C VAL A 85 6.62 14.63 2.81
N GLY A 86 5.75 15.44 3.40
CA GLY A 86 4.93 15.05 4.52
C GLY A 86 3.77 14.16 4.05
N SER A 87 3.45 13.14 4.85
CA SER A 87 2.23 12.35 4.70
C SER A 87 1.62 12.13 6.08
N GLN A 88 0.33 12.43 6.21
CA GLN A 88 -0.41 12.32 7.45
C GLN A 88 -1.59 11.37 7.25
N TRP A 89 -1.63 10.30 8.04
CA TRP A 89 -2.78 9.42 8.11
C TRP A 89 -3.98 10.17 8.70
N PHE A 90 -5.06 10.27 7.95
CA PHE A 90 -6.31 10.90 8.41
C PHE A 90 -7.22 9.90 9.13
N GLY A 91 -7.33 8.68 8.59
CA GLY A 91 -8.10 7.59 9.18
C GLY A 91 -9.59 7.91 9.36
N GLY A 92 -10.19 8.60 8.40
CA GLY A 92 -11.59 9.01 8.46
C GLY A 92 -12.57 7.91 8.06
N VAL A 93 -13.84 8.13 8.40
CA VAL A 93 -14.97 7.29 8.01
C VAL A 93 -15.62 7.85 6.75
N TYR A 94 -15.81 6.99 5.74
CA TYR A 94 -16.52 7.33 4.52
C TYR A 94 -17.92 6.70 4.50
N LYS A 95 -18.95 7.51 4.81
CA LYS A 95 -20.38 7.15 4.90
C LYS A 95 -20.73 6.10 5.97
N ASP A 96 -20.04 4.97 5.99
CA ASP A 96 -20.23 3.85 6.91
C ASP A 96 -18.86 3.41 7.46
N PRO A 97 -18.72 3.17 8.78
CA PRO A 97 -17.49 2.63 9.38
C PRO A 97 -16.96 1.34 8.73
N ALA A 98 -17.82 0.55 8.07
CA ALA A 98 -17.42 -0.63 7.33
C ALA A 98 -16.59 -0.31 6.07
N ASN A 99 -16.71 0.91 5.52
CA ASN A 99 -16.00 1.36 4.32
C ASN A 99 -14.61 1.89 4.69
N PHE A 100 -13.73 1.01 5.15
CA PHE A 100 -12.37 1.37 5.51
C PHE A 100 -11.43 1.33 4.31
N PHE A 101 -10.66 2.41 4.14
CA PHE A 101 -9.55 2.47 3.20
C PHE A 101 -8.50 3.47 3.68
N ALA A 102 -7.28 3.35 3.14
CA ALA A 102 -6.18 4.21 3.49
C ALA A 102 -6.39 5.63 2.97
N GLN A 103 -6.32 6.63 3.87
CA GLN A 103 -6.53 8.05 3.57
C GLN A 103 -5.34 8.86 4.08
N PHE A 104 -4.62 9.51 3.18
CA PHE A 104 -3.43 10.30 3.51
C PHE A 104 -3.53 11.73 3.01
N ALA A 105 -3.28 12.69 3.91
CA ALA A 105 -3.01 14.06 3.52
C ALA A 105 -1.52 14.22 3.20
N VAL A 106 -1.20 14.71 2.00
CA VAL A 106 0.18 14.83 1.51
C VAL A 106 0.49 16.25 1.05
N ASP A 107 1.77 16.61 1.03
CA ASP A 107 2.21 17.88 0.41
C ASP A 107 2.10 17.76 -1.12
N SER A 108 1.13 18.45 -1.72
CA SER A 108 0.79 18.28 -3.13
C SER A 108 1.89 18.71 -4.10
N ASP A 109 2.75 19.65 -3.70
CA ASP A 109 3.80 20.25 -4.52
C ASP A 109 4.93 19.27 -4.87
N ARG A 110 5.36 18.44 -3.89
CA ARG A 110 6.49 17.51 -4.04
C ARG A 110 6.12 16.04 -4.00
N PHE A 111 4.85 15.72 -3.82
CA PHE A 111 4.39 14.33 -3.75
C PHE A 111 4.83 13.50 -4.96
N PHE A 112 4.66 14.02 -6.17
CA PHE A 112 5.03 13.32 -7.40
C PHE A 112 6.53 13.27 -7.68
N ASP A 113 7.34 14.10 -7.01
CA ASP A 113 8.80 14.04 -7.13
C ASP A 113 9.33 12.85 -6.31
N VAL A 114 8.76 12.65 -5.11
CA VAL A 114 9.10 11.53 -4.22
C VAL A 114 8.45 10.23 -4.68
N TYR A 115 7.19 10.27 -5.11
CA TYR A 115 6.43 9.12 -5.61
C TYR A 115 6.31 9.12 -7.14
N SER A 116 7.45 9.11 -7.82
CA SER A 116 7.53 9.19 -9.29
C SER A 116 6.91 7.99 -10.01
N GLU A 117 6.74 6.86 -9.32
CA GLU A 117 6.04 5.70 -9.85
C GLU A 117 4.51 5.82 -9.79
N ILE A 118 3.97 6.75 -8.99
CA ILE A 118 2.54 7.05 -8.95
C ILE A 118 2.22 7.99 -10.11
N ARG A 119 1.30 7.55 -10.97
CA ARG A 119 0.90 8.29 -12.16
C ARG A 119 -0.59 8.58 -12.12
N THR A 120 -0.93 9.84 -12.36
CA THR A 120 -2.31 10.23 -12.72
C THR A 120 -2.61 9.80 -14.15
N GLU A 121 -3.89 9.65 -14.50
CA GLU A 121 -4.27 9.30 -15.86
C GLU A 121 -3.94 10.41 -16.87
N THR A 122 -4.05 11.68 -16.44
CA THR A 122 -3.68 12.83 -17.28
C THR A 122 -2.82 13.87 -16.51
N PRO A 123 -2.01 14.68 -17.21
CA PRO A 123 -1.24 15.76 -16.59
C PRO A 123 -2.11 16.83 -15.94
N GLU A 124 -3.31 17.10 -16.47
CA GLU A 124 -4.24 18.09 -15.95
C GLU A 124 -4.77 17.69 -14.56
N GLN A 125 -4.96 16.39 -14.32
CA GLN A 125 -5.36 15.87 -13.00
C GLN A 125 -4.27 16.16 -11.95
N LYS A 126 -2.99 15.98 -12.31
CA LYS A 126 -1.86 16.32 -11.45
C LYS A 126 -1.82 17.82 -11.15
N GLU A 127 -2.00 18.66 -12.16
CA GLU A 127 -2.04 20.11 -11.95
C GLU A 127 -3.23 20.56 -11.10
N ALA A 128 -4.41 19.97 -11.31
CA ALA A 128 -5.60 20.26 -10.52
C ALA A 128 -5.37 19.92 -9.04
N PHE A 129 -4.70 18.79 -8.76
CA PHE A 129 -4.33 18.40 -7.40
C PHE A 129 -3.37 19.37 -6.74
N ILE A 130 -2.38 19.89 -7.48
CA ILE A 130 -1.43 20.87 -6.96
C ILE A 130 -2.11 22.23 -6.69
N LYS A 131 -3.02 22.66 -7.58
CA LYS A 131 -3.64 23.98 -7.52
C LYS A 131 -4.80 24.07 -6.53
N GLN A 132 -5.59 23.02 -6.37
CA GLN A 132 -6.80 23.04 -5.55
C GLN A 132 -6.54 22.46 -4.15
N ARG A 133 -6.79 23.25 -3.10
CA ARG A 133 -6.61 22.81 -1.71
C ARG A 133 -7.56 21.69 -1.28
N THR A 134 -8.73 21.62 -1.90
CA THR A 134 -9.75 20.61 -1.61
C THR A 134 -9.69 19.44 -2.59
N ALA A 135 -8.61 19.32 -3.38
CA ALA A 135 -8.48 18.20 -4.30
C ALA A 135 -8.09 16.91 -3.57
N SER A 136 -8.64 15.80 -4.03
CA SER A 136 -8.22 14.45 -3.66
C SER A 136 -7.94 13.62 -4.92
N LEU A 137 -7.09 12.61 -4.76
CA LEU A 137 -6.84 11.59 -5.75
C LEU A 137 -7.31 10.25 -5.18
N ALA A 138 -7.79 9.35 -6.02
CA ALA A 138 -8.17 8.01 -5.57
C ALA A 138 -7.49 6.96 -6.44
N GLY A 139 -7.05 5.87 -5.82
CA GLY A 139 -6.61 4.70 -6.55
C GLY A 139 -7.70 4.15 -7.46
N ILE A 140 -7.31 3.65 -8.64
CA ILE A 140 -8.26 3.14 -9.64
C ILE A 140 -9.15 2.01 -9.07
N ASN A 141 -8.62 1.13 -8.21
CA ASN A 141 -9.42 0.05 -7.64
C ASN A 141 -10.39 0.59 -6.58
N LEU A 142 -9.97 1.58 -5.80
CA LEU A 142 -10.83 2.25 -4.83
C LEU A 142 -12.01 2.96 -5.52
N ALA A 143 -11.72 3.71 -6.58
CA ALA A 143 -12.74 4.38 -7.39
C ALA A 143 -13.72 3.38 -8.02
N LYS A 144 -13.25 2.22 -8.50
CA LYS A 144 -14.11 1.15 -9.01
C LYS A 144 -15.01 0.57 -7.91
N THR A 145 -14.47 0.30 -6.72
CA THR A 145 -15.23 -0.26 -5.59
C THR A 145 -16.38 0.65 -5.16
N TYR A 146 -16.13 1.96 -5.07
CA TYR A 146 -17.14 2.93 -4.63
C TYR A 146 -17.89 3.64 -5.77
N GLY A 147 -17.57 3.30 -7.03
CA GLY A 147 -18.19 3.88 -8.21
C GLY A 147 -17.87 5.37 -8.45
N TRP A 148 -16.74 5.86 -7.93
CA TRP A 148 -16.34 7.27 -8.03
C TRP A 148 -15.85 7.65 -9.41
N LYS A 149 -16.08 8.92 -9.77
CA LYS A 149 -15.61 9.56 -11.00
C LYS A 149 -14.90 10.87 -10.69
N VAL A 150 -14.01 11.27 -11.58
CA VAL A 150 -13.37 12.59 -11.51
C VAL A 150 -14.46 13.67 -11.55
N GLY A 151 -14.45 14.56 -10.55
CA GLY A 151 -15.45 15.59 -10.28
C GLY A 151 -16.36 15.29 -9.08
N ASP A 152 -16.39 14.05 -8.59
CA ASP A 152 -17.22 13.68 -7.44
C ASP A 152 -16.72 14.31 -6.15
N ARG A 153 -17.63 14.58 -5.22
CA ARG A 153 -17.32 15.05 -3.87
C ARG A 153 -17.27 13.89 -2.90
N VAL A 154 -16.18 13.78 -2.16
CA VAL A 154 -15.95 12.76 -1.14
C VAL A 154 -15.86 13.46 0.21
N THR A 155 -16.78 13.11 1.10
CA THR A 155 -16.78 13.61 2.49
C THR A 155 -16.20 12.55 3.40
N LEU A 156 -15.18 12.93 4.17
CA LEU A 156 -14.52 12.09 5.15
C LEU A 156 -14.73 12.68 6.54
N GLU A 157 -15.35 11.90 7.42
CA GLU A 157 -15.51 12.27 8.82
C GLU A 157 -14.28 11.81 9.60
N GLY A 158 -13.55 12.75 10.20
CA GLY A 158 -12.32 12.41 10.90
C GLY A 158 -12.60 11.60 12.18
N ALA A 159 -11.94 10.44 12.30
CA ALA A 159 -11.94 9.66 13.54
C ALA A 159 -10.80 10.06 14.47
N ILE A 160 -9.65 10.48 13.91
CA ILE A 160 -8.45 10.89 14.64
C ILE A 160 -8.45 12.41 14.86
N PHE A 161 -8.79 13.16 13.81
CA PHE A 161 -8.94 14.61 13.86
C PHE A 161 -10.42 14.96 13.92
N PRO A 162 -10.88 15.82 14.85
CA PRO A 162 -12.30 16.17 15.00
C PRO A 162 -12.74 17.17 13.92
N ILE A 163 -12.49 16.86 12.65
CA ILE A 163 -12.84 17.67 11.49
C ILE A 163 -13.48 16.78 10.43
N THR A 164 -14.48 17.32 9.73
CA THR A 164 -15.04 16.71 8.53
C THR A 164 -14.46 17.42 7.33
N VAL A 165 -13.84 16.66 6.43
CA VAL A 165 -13.20 17.19 5.23
C VAL A 165 -14.05 16.81 4.03
N GLU A 166 -14.43 17.80 3.22
CA GLU A 166 -15.06 17.59 1.92
C GLU A 166 -14.01 17.85 0.84
N THR A 167 -13.68 16.82 0.07
CA THR A 167 -12.73 16.90 -1.04
C THR A 167 -13.43 16.65 -2.37
N THR A 168 -12.89 17.24 -3.43
CA THR A 168 -13.29 16.97 -4.81
C THR A 168 -12.28 16.02 -5.42
N LEU A 169 -12.75 14.88 -5.94
CA LEU A 169 -11.91 13.93 -6.63
C LEU A 169 -11.47 14.52 -7.97
N VAL A 170 -10.21 14.92 -8.09
CA VAL A 170 -9.70 15.57 -9.32
C VAL A 170 -8.99 14.61 -10.27
N GLY A 171 -8.70 13.39 -9.83
CA GLY A 171 -7.98 12.42 -10.64
C GLY A 171 -7.92 11.03 -10.04
N LEU A 172 -7.56 10.07 -10.89
CA LEU A 172 -7.32 8.69 -10.50
C LEU A 172 -5.84 8.37 -10.64
N VAL A 173 -5.31 7.58 -9.71
CA VAL A 173 -3.90 7.22 -9.66
C VAL A 173 -3.66 5.72 -9.73
N GLN A 174 -2.52 5.35 -10.33
CA GLN A 174 -2.03 3.99 -10.43
C GLN A 174 -0.51 3.93 -10.26
N GLY A 175 0.00 2.74 -9.92
CA GLY A 175 1.42 2.50 -9.71
C GLY A 175 1.85 2.63 -8.24
N GLY A 176 2.96 2.00 -7.88
CA GLY A 176 3.53 2.07 -6.52
C GLY A 176 2.61 1.57 -5.39
N GLY A 177 1.62 0.73 -5.67
CA GLY A 177 0.63 0.27 -4.68
C GLY A 177 -0.46 1.29 -4.35
N SER A 178 -0.53 2.42 -5.06
CA SER A 178 -1.53 3.49 -4.82
C SER A 178 -2.97 3.12 -5.21
N GLU A 179 -3.19 1.95 -5.82
CA GLU A 179 -4.46 1.56 -6.43
C GLU A 179 -5.62 1.43 -5.43
N SER A 180 -5.31 1.28 -4.13
CA SER A 180 -6.29 1.15 -3.04
C SER A 180 -6.16 2.27 -1.99
N VAL A 181 -5.51 3.38 -2.34
CA VAL A 181 -5.21 4.50 -1.43
C VAL A 181 -5.94 5.76 -1.89
N PHE A 182 -6.27 6.64 -0.94
CA PHE A 182 -6.87 7.95 -1.11
C PHE A 182 -5.97 9.06 -0.55
#